data_AF-A0ABC8KH02-F1
#
_entry.id   AF-A0ABC8KH02-F1
#
_cell.length_a   1.000
_cell.length_b   1.000
_cell.length_c   1.000
_cell.angle_alpha   90.00
_cell.angle_beta   90.00
_cell.angle_gamma   90.00
#
_symmetry.space_group_name_H-M   'P 1'
#
loop_
_entity.id
_entity.type
_entity.pdbx_description
1 polymer ?
#
loop_
_entity_poly.entity_id
_entity_poly.type
_entity_poly.pdbx_seq_one_letter_code
_entity_poly.pdbx_strand_id
1 'polypeptide(L)'
;MEEEEAKMLLGFPPNSRPHPSQVKAAYRKKVWESHPDLFPDDQKLHAESMFKSIAEAYSCLESGDVKGRQYYSRSGVYSRVVRTGVPRTYAYAKRGNAWLIGAPFLLIVLGTIGLGGIKANRAYNMQKQTFPSHNPFLP
;
A
#
# COMPACT_ATOMS: atom_id res chain seq x y z
N MET A 1 -0.85 7.91 -28.07
CA MET A 1 -2.17 8.46 -27.74
C MET A 1 -2.04 9.95 -27.55
N GLU A 2 -2.78 10.73 -28.32
CA GLU A 2 -2.82 12.19 -28.20
C GLU A 2 -3.68 12.59 -26.98
N GLU A 3 -3.41 13.76 -26.37
CA GLU A 3 -4.18 14.22 -25.19
C GLU A 3 -5.68 14.34 -25.50
N GLU A 4 -6.00 14.82 -26.70
CA GLU A 4 -7.37 14.99 -27.20
C GLU A 4 -8.08 13.64 -27.40
N GLU A 5 -7.37 12.64 -27.91
CA GLU A 5 -7.85 11.27 -28.04
C GLU A 5 -8.11 10.65 -26.67
N ALA A 6 -7.19 10.86 -25.71
CA ALA A 6 -7.35 10.40 -24.33
C ALA A 6 -8.57 11.04 -23.63
N LYS A 7 -8.83 12.33 -23.87
CA LYS A 7 -10.04 13.01 -23.39
C LYS A 7 -11.30 12.36 -23.95
N MET A 8 -11.35 12.14 -25.26
CA MET A 8 -12.49 11.52 -25.90
C MET A 8 -12.77 10.11 -25.38
N LEU A 9 -11.73 9.30 -25.16
CA LEU A 9 -11.87 7.94 -24.61
C LEU A 9 -12.47 7.92 -23.20
N LEU A 10 -12.13 8.90 -22.35
CA LEU A 10 -12.75 9.05 -21.03
C LEU A 10 -14.12 9.76 -21.06
N GLY A 11 -14.56 10.24 -22.23
CA GLY A 11 -15.85 10.90 -22.41
C GLY A 11 -15.82 12.41 -22.14
N PHE A 12 -14.65 13.04 -22.23
CA PHE A 12 -14.50 14.49 -22.13
C PHE A 12 -14.52 15.15 -23.52
N PRO A 13 -15.04 16.38 -23.64
CA PRO A 13 -14.89 17.16 -24.86
C PRO A 13 -13.41 17.44 -25.17
N PRO A 14 -13.00 17.48 -26.45
CA PRO A 14 -11.61 17.73 -26.84
C PRO A 14 -11.06 19.04 -26.24
N ASN A 15 -11.79 20.13 -26.44
CA ASN A 15 -11.39 21.46 -25.96
C ASN A 15 -11.56 21.68 -24.44
N SER A 16 -11.87 20.64 -23.67
CA SER A 16 -12.06 20.75 -22.23
C SER A 16 -10.75 20.52 -21.46
N ARG A 17 -10.67 21.12 -20.26
CA ARG A 17 -9.61 20.88 -19.29
C ARG A 17 -10.22 20.22 -18.06
N PRO A 18 -10.41 18.89 -18.08
CA PRO A 18 -11.03 18.19 -16.97
C PRO A 18 -10.13 18.24 -15.73
N HIS A 19 -10.71 18.52 -14.57
CA HIS A 19 -9.96 18.50 -13.31
C HIS A 19 -9.52 17.06 -12.97
N PRO A 20 -8.37 16.81 -12.33
CA PRO A 20 -7.90 15.46 -12.03
C PRO A 20 -8.91 14.57 -11.29
N SER A 21 -9.75 15.16 -10.43
CA SER A 21 -10.84 14.41 -9.76
C SER A 21 -11.91 13.93 -10.75
N GLN A 22 -12.25 14.72 -11.76
CA GLN A 22 -13.18 14.35 -12.82
C GLN A 22 -12.57 13.27 -13.71
N VAL A 23 -11.29 13.42 -14.10
CA VAL A 23 -10.55 12.41 -14.86
C VAL A 23 -10.59 11.06 -14.14
N LYS A 24 -10.30 11.06 -12.83
CA LYS A 24 -10.36 9.84 -12.00
C LYS A 24 -11.77 9.25 -11.88
N ALA A 25 -12.80 10.09 -11.76
CA ALA A 25 -14.18 9.63 -11.70
C ALA A 25 -14.63 9.01 -13.04
N ALA A 26 -14.32 9.66 -14.15
CA ALA A 26 -14.60 9.17 -15.49
C ALA A 26 -13.86 7.86 -15.79
N TYR A 27 -12.58 7.78 -15.43
CA TYR A 27 -11.79 6.56 -15.53
C TYR A 27 -12.44 5.39 -14.78
N ARG A 28 -12.83 5.58 -13.51
CA ARG A 28 -13.50 4.52 -12.74
C ARG A 28 -14.79 4.03 -13.39
N LYS A 29 -15.58 4.96 -13.94
CA LYS A 29 -16.82 4.63 -14.65
C LYS A 29 -16.52 3.81 -15.91
N LYS A 30 -15.57 4.27 -16.74
CA LYS A 30 -15.18 3.62 -18.00
C LYS A 30 -14.56 2.25 -17.79
N VAL A 31 -13.70 2.11 -16.79
CA VAL A 31 -13.11 0.82 -16.39
C VAL A 31 -14.18 -0.19 -16.01
N TRP A 32 -15.19 0.25 -15.25
CA TRP A 32 -16.30 -0.63 -14.89
C TRP A 32 -17.10 -1.04 -16.13
N GLU A 33 -17.42 -0.08 -17.01
CA GLU A 33 -18.13 -0.36 -18.29
C GLU A 33 -17.37 -1.34 -19.19
N SER A 34 -16.03 -1.31 -19.19
CA SER A 34 -15.19 -2.15 -20.05
C SER A 34 -14.54 -3.33 -19.32
N HIS A 35 -14.97 -3.66 -18.11
CA HIS A 35 -14.31 -4.70 -17.33
C HIS A 35 -14.55 -6.08 -17.97
N PRO A 36 -13.50 -6.87 -18.30
CA PRO A 36 -13.67 -8.12 -19.04
C PRO A 36 -14.56 -9.15 -18.32
N ASP A 37 -14.62 -9.11 -16.98
CA ASP A 37 -15.50 -9.98 -16.18
C ASP A 37 -17.00 -9.72 -16.38
N LEU A 38 -17.40 -8.57 -16.95
CA LEU A 38 -18.81 -8.27 -17.23
C LEU A 38 -19.28 -8.79 -18.59
N PHE A 39 -18.34 -9.23 -19.45
CA PHE A 39 -18.64 -9.63 -20.82
C PHE A 39 -18.56 -11.15 -21.00
N PRO A 40 -19.41 -11.71 -21.88
CA PRO A 40 -19.29 -13.10 -22.31
C PRO A 40 -18.00 -13.33 -23.11
N ASP A 41 -17.56 -14.59 -23.23
CA ASP A 41 -16.24 -14.97 -23.76
C ASP A 41 -15.93 -14.43 -25.17
N ASP A 42 -16.95 -14.29 -26.00
CA ASP A 42 -16.88 -13.71 -27.35
C ASP A 42 -16.49 -12.23 -27.36
N GLN A 43 -16.87 -11.48 -26.32
CA GLN A 43 -16.65 -10.04 -26.21
C GLN A 43 -15.48 -9.68 -25.29
N LYS A 44 -14.90 -10.66 -24.58
CA LYS A 44 -13.78 -10.42 -23.65
C LYS A 44 -12.59 -9.75 -24.31
N LEU A 45 -12.18 -10.20 -25.49
CA LEU A 45 -11.05 -9.61 -26.22
C LEU A 45 -11.28 -8.13 -26.55
N HIS A 46 -12.51 -7.78 -26.91
CA HIS A 46 -12.89 -6.40 -27.17
C HIS A 46 -12.92 -5.56 -25.88
N ALA A 47 -13.49 -6.11 -24.81
CA ALA A 47 -13.51 -5.46 -23.49
C ALA A 47 -12.10 -5.23 -22.95
N GLU A 48 -11.19 -6.20 -23.10
CA GLU A 48 -9.77 -6.06 -22.73
C GLU A 48 -9.07 -4.97 -23.54
N SER A 49 -9.33 -4.89 -24.85
CA SER A 49 -8.78 -3.85 -25.72
C SER A 49 -9.23 -2.45 -25.25
N MET A 50 -10.52 -2.30 -24.96
CA MET A 50 -11.09 -1.06 -24.43
C MET A 50 -10.54 -0.72 -23.04
N PHE A 51 -10.42 -1.71 -22.15
CA PHE A 51 -9.85 -1.52 -20.82
C PHE A 51 -8.40 -1.01 -20.90
N LYS A 52 -7.59 -1.55 -21.81
CA LYS A 52 -6.21 -1.11 -22.04
C LYS A 52 -6.17 0.31 -22.58
N SER A 53 -7.00 0.65 -23.57
CA SER A 53 -7.04 2.02 -24.12
C SER A 53 -7.48 3.05 -23.07
N ILE A 54 -8.46 2.72 -22.23
CA ILE A 54 -8.90 3.56 -21.10
C ILE A 54 -7.77 3.78 -20.07
N ALA A 55 -6.96 2.76 -19.78
CA ALA A 55 -5.82 2.86 -18.86
C ALA A 55 -4.68 3.73 -19.43
N GLU A 56 -4.41 3.61 -20.72
CA GLU A 56 -3.45 4.47 -21.43
C GLU A 56 -3.92 5.93 -21.43
N ALA A 57 -5.20 6.17 -21.71
CA ALA A 57 -5.81 7.50 -21.70
C ALA A 57 -5.69 8.19 -20.33
N TYR A 58 -5.99 7.47 -19.25
CA TYR A 58 -5.81 7.99 -17.89
C TYR A 58 -4.36 8.37 -17.60
N SER A 59 -3.41 7.51 -18.00
CA SER A 59 -1.97 7.75 -17.79
C SER A 59 -1.47 8.99 -18.57
N CYS A 60 -2.00 9.21 -19.77
CA CYS A 60 -1.71 10.39 -20.58
C CYS A 60 -2.20 11.67 -19.89
N LEU A 61 -3.45 11.69 -19.43
CA LEU A 61 -4.05 12.87 -18.78
C LEU A 61 -3.50 13.13 -17.37
N GLU A 62 -3.10 12.08 -16.64
CA GLU A 62 -2.42 12.22 -15.36
C GLU A 62 -1.02 12.84 -15.50
N SER A 63 -0.37 12.68 -16.66
CA SER A 63 0.96 13.22 -16.96
C SER A 63 0.93 14.68 -17.44
N GLY A 64 -0.17 15.13 -18.05
CA GLY A 64 -0.33 16.49 -18.58
C GLY A 64 -0.41 17.58 -17.50
N ASP A 65 -0.88 17.25 -16.30
CA ASP A 65 -1.02 18.18 -15.16
C ASP A 65 0.31 18.38 -14.38
N VAL A 66 1.40 17.80 -14.90
CA VAL A 66 2.68 17.61 -14.20
C VAL A 66 3.77 18.51 -14.78
N LYS A 67 3.56 19.84 -14.71
CA LYS A 67 4.70 20.75 -14.49
C LYS A 67 5.11 20.82 -13.01
N GLY A 68 4.48 20.03 -12.12
CA GLY A 68 4.74 20.08 -10.67
C GLY A 68 4.65 18.75 -9.89
N ARG A 69 4.59 17.58 -10.54
CA ARG A 69 4.55 16.26 -9.87
C ARG A 69 5.61 15.30 -10.39
N GLN A 70 6.86 15.71 -10.29
CA GLN A 70 8.00 14.82 -10.55
C GLN A 70 8.16 13.78 -9.44
N TYR A 71 7.15 12.96 -9.13
CA TYR A 71 7.26 11.74 -8.34
C TYR A 71 6.06 10.86 -8.70
N TYR A 72 6.33 9.61 -9.09
CA TYR A 72 5.41 8.59 -9.65
C TYR A 72 5.31 8.51 -11.18
N SER A 73 6.45 8.34 -11.86
CA SER A 73 6.47 7.45 -13.04
C SER A 73 6.09 6.03 -12.59
N ARG A 74 4.80 5.70 -12.64
CA ARG A 74 4.29 4.32 -12.56
C ARG A 74 3.68 3.89 -13.89
N SER A 75 4.35 4.29 -14.98
CA SER A 75 4.19 3.73 -16.31
C SER A 75 5.33 2.72 -16.51
N GLY A 76 5.04 1.44 -16.29
CA GLY A 76 5.96 0.36 -16.67
C GLY A 76 5.94 -0.89 -15.81
N VAL A 77 4.79 -1.49 -15.47
CA VAL A 77 4.74 -2.92 -15.08
C VAL A 77 3.41 -3.57 -15.52
N TYR A 78 3.17 -3.67 -16.82
CA TYR A 78 2.39 -4.78 -17.38
C TYR A 78 3.38 -5.79 -17.95
N SER A 79 3.98 -6.62 -17.09
CA SER A 79 4.57 -7.94 -17.42
C SER A 79 5.50 -8.42 -16.30
N ARG A 80 4.99 -9.34 -15.48
CA ARG A 80 5.61 -10.62 -15.08
C ARG A 80 4.84 -11.17 -13.87
N VAL A 81 3.68 -11.73 -14.17
CA VAL A 81 3.06 -12.78 -13.35
C VAL A 81 4.03 -13.96 -13.31
N VAL A 82 4.90 -13.98 -12.28
CA VAL A 82 5.18 -15.09 -11.37
C VAL A 82 6.39 -14.69 -10.51
N ARG A 83 6.15 -14.52 -9.21
CA ARG A 83 7.04 -14.75 -8.05
C ARG A 83 6.80 -13.70 -6.95
N THR A 84 6.12 -14.18 -5.91
CA THR A 84 6.39 -13.90 -4.49
C THR A 84 6.69 -12.46 -4.06
N GLY A 85 5.74 -11.88 -3.33
CA GLY A 85 6.01 -10.76 -2.43
C GLY A 85 4.79 -9.87 -2.24
N VAL A 86 4.07 -10.08 -1.14
CA VAL A 86 2.98 -9.21 -0.67
C VAL A 86 3.39 -7.74 -0.77
N PRO A 87 2.60 -6.84 -1.36
CA PRO A 87 2.98 -5.44 -1.44
C PRO A 87 3.03 -4.85 -0.02
N ARG A 88 4.22 -4.44 0.40
CA ARG A 88 4.43 -3.66 1.62
C ARG A 88 3.71 -2.32 1.47
N THR A 89 2.54 -2.20 2.07
CA THR A 89 1.78 -0.95 2.22
C THR A 89 2.48 -0.02 3.21
N TYR A 90 3.67 0.49 2.87
CA TYR A 90 4.38 1.51 3.66
C TYR A 90 4.77 2.73 2.82
N ALA A 91 4.38 2.80 1.54
CA ALA A 91 4.76 3.90 0.65
C ALA A 91 3.76 5.06 0.59
N TYR A 92 2.78 5.14 1.51
CA TYR A 92 1.79 6.24 1.57
C TYR A 92 1.71 6.94 2.93
N ALA A 93 2.52 6.57 3.92
CA ALA A 93 2.49 7.18 5.26
C ALA A 93 3.42 8.40 5.39
N LYS A 94 3.52 9.25 4.34
CA LYS A 94 4.32 10.49 4.35
C LYS A 94 3.48 11.76 4.44
N ARG A 95 2.35 11.72 5.16
CA ARG A 95 1.61 12.93 5.58
C ARG A 95 0.79 12.74 6.85
N GLY A 96 1.36 12.07 7.85
CA GLY A 96 0.76 11.90 9.17
C GLY A 96 1.80 11.34 10.14
N ASN A 97 1.61 11.57 11.44
CA ASN A 97 2.51 11.12 12.50
C ASN A 97 2.52 9.59 12.58
N ALA A 98 3.30 8.94 11.70
CA ALA A 98 3.42 7.47 11.59
C ALA A 98 3.77 6.78 12.92
N TRP A 99 4.34 7.54 13.86
CA TRP A 99 4.63 7.12 15.23
C TRP A 99 3.38 6.70 16.02
N LEU A 100 2.22 7.33 15.81
CA LEU A 100 0.99 7.02 16.54
C LEU A 100 0.38 5.66 16.18
N ILE A 101 0.68 5.13 14.98
CA ILE A 101 0.16 3.84 14.51
C ILE A 101 1.01 2.67 15.06
N GLY A 102 2.33 2.89 15.25
CA GLY A 102 3.25 1.88 15.79
C GLY A 102 3.34 1.83 17.32
N ALA A 103 2.93 2.91 17.99
CA ALA A 103 2.95 3.03 19.46
C ALA A 103 2.27 1.88 20.22
N PRO A 104 1.05 1.40 19.87
CA PRO A 104 0.38 0.36 20.67
C PRO A 104 1.13 -0.98 20.63
N PHE A 105 1.75 -1.34 19.50
CA PHE A 105 2.49 -2.59 19.36
C PHE A 105 3.84 -2.55 20.08
N LEU A 106 4.53 -1.40 20.07
CA LEU A 106 5.76 -1.21 20.85
C LEU A 106 5.52 -1.31 22.36
N LEU A 107 4.40 -0.77 22.86
CA LEU A 107 4.03 -0.89 24.28
C LEU A 107 3.74 -2.33 24.69
N ILE A 108 3.13 -3.13 23.81
CA ILE A 108 2.87 -4.57 24.08
C ILE A 108 4.20 -5.36 24.14
N VAL A 109 5.11 -5.12 23.20
CA VAL A 109 6.41 -5.81 23.16
C VAL A 109 7.31 -5.39 24.33
N LEU A 110 7.42 -4.09 24.66
CA LEU A 110 8.18 -3.66 25.83
C LEU A 110 7.51 -4.05 27.16
N GLY A 111 6.19 -3.98 27.24
CA GLY A 111 5.43 -4.27 28.47
C GLY A 111 5.54 -5.73 28.91
N THR A 112 5.56 -6.68 27.97
CA THR A 112 5.70 -8.12 28.28
C THR A 112 7.09 -8.49 28.79
N ILE A 113 8.15 -7.87 28.25
CA ILE A 113 9.54 -8.12 28.69
C ILE A 113 9.76 -7.54 30.10
N GLY A 114 9.19 -6.36 30.40
CA GLY A 114 9.40 -5.68 31.68
C GLY A 114 8.71 -6.34 32.89
N LEU A 115 7.46 -6.79 32.74
CA LEU A 115 6.69 -7.32 33.89
C LEU A 115 7.00 -8.78 34.24
N GLY A 116 7.44 -9.60 33.27
CA GLY A 116 7.83 -10.99 33.51
C GLY A 116 9.13 -11.15 34.30
N GLY A 117 10.13 -10.32 34.03
CA GLY A 117 11.47 -10.41 34.64
C GLY A 117 11.52 -10.03 36.13
N ILE A 118 10.70 -9.07 36.56
CA ILE A 118 10.73 -8.53 37.93
C ILE A 118 10.26 -9.58 38.96
N LYS A 119 9.27 -10.42 38.61
CA LYS A 119 8.78 -11.47 39.53
C LYS A 119 9.78 -12.62 39.72
N ALA A 120 10.47 -13.02 38.66
CA ALA A 120 11.49 -14.07 38.72
C ALA A 120 12.72 -13.63 39.54
N ASN A 121 13.21 -12.39 39.33
CA ASN A 121 14.36 -11.89 40.06
C ASN A 121 14.07 -11.73 41.57
N ARG A 122 12.86 -11.31 41.94
CA ARG A 122 12.46 -11.24 43.35
C ARG A 122 12.42 -12.63 44.00
N ALA A 123 11.83 -13.63 43.33
CA ALA A 123 11.77 -15.00 43.84
C ALA A 123 13.16 -15.63 44.02
N TYR A 124 14.05 -15.45 43.04
CA TYR A 124 15.45 -15.91 43.11
C TYR A 124 16.20 -15.29 44.30
N ASN A 125 16.06 -13.98 44.48
CA ASN A 125 16.71 -13.28 45.60
C ASN A 125 16.14 -13.71 46.97
N MET A 126 14.83 -13.98 47.07
CA MET A 126 14.26 -14.53 48.31
C MET A 126 14.77 -15.95 48.59
N GLN A 127 14.84 -16.81 47.57
CA GLN A 127 15.35 -18.17 47.72
C GLN A 127 16.83 -18.19 48.16
N LYS A 128 17.64 -17.26 47.64
CA LYS A 128 19.05 -17.08 48.04
C LYS A 128 19.20 -16.66 49.50
N GLN A 129 18.24 -15.91 50.05
CA GLN A 129 18.27 -15.52 51.46
C GLN A 129 17.71 -16.60 52.39
N THR A 130 16.71 -17.37 51.97
CA THR A 130 16.11 -18.43 52.81
C THR A 130 16.97 -19.68 52.85
N PHE A 131 17.75 -19.96 51.80
CA PHE A 131 18.66 -21.10 51.71
C PHE A 131 20.06 -20.62 51.34
N PRO A 132 20.81 -20.00 52.27
CA PRO A 132 22.22 -19.73 52.04
C PRO A 132 22.91 -21.09 51.86
N SER A 133 23.43 -21.35 50.65
CA SER A 133 24.20 -22.57 50.41
C SER A 133 25.46 -22.50 51.24
N HIS A 134 25.50 -23.25 52.34
CA HIS A 134 26.70 -23.41 53.15
C HIS A 134 27.71 -24.20 52.32
N ASN A 135 28.79 -23.54 51.89
CA ASN A 135 29.85 -24.17 51.10
C ASN A 135 30.92 -24.70 52.07
N PRO A 136 31.03 -26.03 52.27
CA PRO A 136 31.96 -26.60 53.24
C PRO A 136 33.43 -26.57 52.77
N PHE A 137 33.72 -26.01 51.59
CA PHE A 137 35.06 -25.93 51.00
C PHE A 137 35.62 -24.50 50.91
N LEU A 138 34.87 -23.51 51.40
CA LEU A 138 35.40 -22.16 51.61
C LEU A 138 35.69 -22.00 53.12
N PRO A 139 36.89 -21.54 53.51
CA PRO A 139 37.26 -21.38 54.92
C PRO A 139 36.44 -20.31 55.64
#